data_AF-A0A0N5AWQ3-F1
#
_entry.id   AF-A0A0N5AWQ3-F1
#
_cell.length_a   1.000
_cell.length_b   1.000
_cell.length_c   1.000
_cell.angle_alpha   90.00
_cell.angle_beta   90.00
_cell.angle_gamma   90.00
#
_symmetry.space_group_name_H-M   'P 1'
#
loop_
_entity.id
_entity.type
_entity.pdbx_description
1 polymer ?
#
loop_
_entity_poly.entity_id
_entity_poly.type
_entity_poly.pdbx_seq_one_letter_code
_entity_poly.pdbx_strand_id
1 'polypeptide(L)'
;MSNAHLKRKRTRNEAEKVDVMHLDALKAGDIAVDERVNLTRQLDNVYSCLKRRLRSDNVGQIGFYEFCLDPNDFARSVENIFYVSFLIKETRVKIVFEEDFPQIACISGTERERLLTDNRIRPQTNQGVVSISYQQWKALNEFV
;
A
#
# COMPACT_ATOMS: atom_id res chain seq x y z
N MET A 1 -13.52 -45.23 -47.85
CA MET A 1 -14.39 -44.36 -47.02
C MET A 1 -13.70 -44.22 -45.66
N SER A 2 -13.02 -43.08 -45.45
CA SER A 2 -13.40 -41.99 -44.53
C SER A 2 -12.92 -42.20 -43.09
N ASN A 3 -11.92 -41.43 -42.69
CA ASN A 3 -11.79 -40.87 -41.33
C ASN A 3 -10.90 -39.62 -41.42
N ALA A 4 -11.55 -38.49 -41.69
CA ALA A 4 -10.93 -37.18 -41.80
C ALA A 4 -10.69 -36.58 -40.41
N HIS A 5 -9.51 -35.98 -40.25
CA HIS A 5 -9.05 -35.27 -39.06
C HIS A 5 -9.99 -34.13 -38.65
N LEU A 6 -10.60 -34.23 -37.48
CA LEU A 6 -11.32 -33.13 -36.85
C LEU A 6 -10.34 -32.21 -36.10
N LYS A 7 -9.69 -31.29 -36.84
CA LYS A 7 -8.93 -30.19 -36.23
C LYS A 7 -9.93 -29.14 -35.71
N ARG A 8 -10.12 -29.13 -34.39
CA ARG A 8 -10.95 -28.16 -33.66
C ARG A 8 -10.33 -26.76 -33.82
N LYS A 9 -10.88 -25.98 -34.75
CA LYS A 9 -10.52 -24.58 -35.02
C LYS A 9 -10.96 -23.75 -33.81
N ARG A 10 -10.02 -23.31 -32.96
CA ARG A 10 -10.28 -22.31 -31.92
C ARG A 10 -10.68 -21.01 -32.61
N THR A 11 -11.97 -20.72 -32.64
CA THR A 11 -12.48 -19.40 -33.00
C THR A 11 -11.98 -18.43 -31.94
N ARG A 12 -11.16 -17.48 -32.37
CA ARG A 12 -10.72 -16.32 -31.59
C ARG A 12 -11.98 -15.49 -31.34
N ASN A 13 -12.62 -15.70 -30.19
CA ASN A 13 -13.69 -14.81 -29.75
C ASN A 13 -13.06 -13.43 -29.59
N GLU A 14 -13.63 -12.47 -30.32
CA GLU A 14 -13.26 -11.06 -30.27
C GLU A 14 -13.29 -10.63 -28.80
N ALA A 15 -12.14 -10.15 -28.33
CA ALA A 15 -12.00 -9.61 -27.00
C ALA A 15 -13.02 -8.48 -26.86
N GLU A 16 -14.00 -8.71 -26.00
CA GLU A 16 -14.81 -7.67 -25.41
C GLU A 16 -13.83 -6.62 -24.88
N LYS A 17 -13.81 -5.47 -25.56
CA LYS A 17 -12.91 -4.37 -25.28
C LYS A 17 -13.41 -3.76 -23.98
N VAL A 18 -13.05 -4.37 -22.85
CA VAL A 18 -13.19 -3.73 -21.55
C VAL A 18 -12.43 -2.43 -21.69
N ASP A 19 -13.15 -1.31 -21.58
CA ASP A 19 -12.57 0.01 -21.54
C ASP A 19 -11.74 0.06 -20.26
N VAL A 20 -10.51 -0.41 -20.34
CA VAL A 20 -9.51 -0.22 -19.31
C VAL A 20 -9.33 1.28 -19.32
N MET A 21 -9.97 1.95 -18.37
CA MET A 21 -9.72 3.36 -18.08
C MET A 21 -8.22 3.47 -17.88
N HIS A 22 -7.55 3.85 -18.97
CA HIS A 22 -6.12 4.00 -19.00
C HIS A 22 -5.89 5.13 -18.02
N LEU A 23 -5.28 4.81 -16.87
CA LEU A 23 -4.89 5.78 -15.88
C LEU A 23 -3.68 6.51 -16.46
N ASP A 24 -3.91 7.20 -17.58
CA ASP A 24 -2.93 7.98 -18.29
C ASP A 24 -2.48 9.06 -17.34
N ALA A 25 -1.29 8.83 -16.79
CA ALA A 25 -0.43 9.76 -16.09
C ALA A 25 -1.15 11.03 -15.60
N LEU A 26 -1.61 10.99 -14.35
CA LEU A 26 -1.62 12.21 -13.55
C LEU A 26 -0.20 12.75 -13.61
N LYS A 27 0.05 13.71 -14.51
CA LYS A 27 1.36 14.34 -14.64
C LYS A 27 1.66 14.89 -13.25
N ALA A 28 2.80 14.52 -12.70
CA ALA A 28 3.22 15.01 -11.39
C ALA A 28 3.17 16.55 -11.31
N GLY A 29 3.22 17.26 -12.45
CA GLY A 29 3.08 18.72 -12.56
C GLY A 29 1.66 19.29 -12.38
N ASP A 30 0.59 18.50 -12.49
CA ASP A 30 -0.80 19.00 -12.46
C ASP A 30 -1.47 18.86 -11.08
N ILE A 31 -0.76 18.36 -10.07
CA ILE A 31 -1.26 18.32 -8.69
C ILE A 31 -1.32 19.76 -8.20
N ALA A 32 -2.53 20.26 -7.94
CA ALA A 32 -2.72 21.61 -7.44
C ALA A 32 -1.88 21.81 -6.18
N VAL A 33 -1.25 22.99 -6.02
CA VAL A 33 -0.39 23.29 -4.86
C VAL A 33 -1.11 22.99 -3.55
N ASP A 34 -2.42 23.25 -3.50
CA ASP A 34 -3.30 22.95 -2.38
C ASP A 34 -3.38 21.45 -2.04
N GLU A 35 -3.52 20.58 -3.05
CA GLU A 35 -3.56 19.12 -2.87
C GLU A 35 -2.23 18.58 -2.33
N ARG A 36 -1.09 19.12 -2.79
CA ARG A 36 0.23 18.73 -2.26
C ARG A 36 0.39 19.12 -0.80
N VAL A 37 -0.05 20.32 -0.43
CA VAL A 37 -0.02 20.80 0.96
C VAL A 37 -0.91 19.93 1.84
N ASN A 38 -2.11 19.58 1.35
CA ASN A 38 -3.02 18.67 2.04
C ASN A 38 -2.39 17.29 2.26
N LEU A 39 -1.83 16.68 1.21
CA LEU A 39 -1.14 15.39 1.30
C LEU A 39 -0.01 15.42 2.33
N THR A 40 0.84 16.45 2.30
CA THR A 40 1.95 16.59 3.25
C THR A 40 1.45 16.60 4.70
N ARG A 41 0.38 17.36 4.95
CA ARG A 41 -0.27 17.41 6.27
C ARG A 41 -0.82 16.05 6.69
N GLN A 42 -1.43 15.30 5.78
CA GLN A 42 -1.96 13.97 6.10
C GLN A 42 -0.85 12.97 6.42
N LEU A 43 0.25 12.98 5.67
CA LEU A 43 1.42 12.15 5.95
C LEU A 43 1.97 12.42 7.36
N ASP A 44 2.07 13.69 7.74
CA ASP A 44 2.56 14.07 9.07
C ASP A 44 1.58 13.69 10.19
N ASN A 45 0.28 13.80 9.94
CA ASN A 45 -0.76 13.33 10.85
C ASN A 45 -0.66 11.81 11.08
N VAL A 46 -0.66 11.02 10.01
CA VAL A 46 -0.58 9.55 10.06
C VAL A 46 0.71 9.11 10.78
N TYR A 47 1.85 9.72 10.44
CA TYR A 47 3.12 9.42 11.08
C TYR A 47 3.12 9.77 12.58
N SER A 48 2.50 10.88 12.96
CA SER A 48 2.35 11.30 14.35
C SER A 48 1.42 10.36 15.12
N CYS A 49 0.34 9.88 14.51
CA CYS A 49 -0.55 8.87 15.06
C CYS A 49 0.18 7.55 15.30
N LEU A 50 0.95 7.05 14.32
CA LEU A 50 1.77 5.84 14.47
C LEU A 50 2.74 5.97 15.65
N LYS A 51 3.52 7.05 15.68
CA LYS A 51 4.45 7.33 16.78
C LYS A 51 3.77 7.37 18.15
N ARG A 52 2.59 7.97 18.23
CA ARG A 52 1.82 8.06 19.47
C ARG A 52 1.36 6.68 19.90
N ARG A 53 0.78 5.91 18.99
CA ARG A 53 0.26 4.56 19.26
C ARG A 53 1.37 3.63 19.77
N LEU A 54 2.51 3.56 19.06
CA LEU A 54 3.67 2.76 19.47
C LEU A 54 4.15 3.12 20.89
N ARG A 55 4.20 4.41 21.22
CA ARG A 55 4.56 4.86 22.58
C ARG A 55 3.52 4.51 23.63
N SER A 56 2.24 4.72 23.33
CA SER A 56 1.14 4.46 24.25
C SER A 56 1.04 2.98 24.60
N ASP A 57 1.26 2.10 23.63
CA ASP A 57 1.18 0.65 23.81
C ASP A 57 2.51 0.04 24.30
N ASN A 58 3.58 0.86 24.39
CA ASN A 58 4.94 0.45 24.75
C ASN A 58 5.50 -0.67 23.85
N VAL A 59 5.24 -0.56 22.54
CA VAL A 59 5.68 -1.52 21.52
C VAL A 59 6.57 -0.86 20.46
N GLY A 60 7.45 -1.65 19.84
CA GLY A 60 8.33 -1.18 18.76
C GLY A 60 7.70 -1.21 17.38
N GLN A 61 6.62 -1.98 17.21
CA GLN A 61 5.92 -2.19 15.95
C GLN A 61 4.43 -2.47 16.21
N ILE A 62 3.59 -2.30 15.18
CA ILE A 62 2.15 -2.57 15.21
C ILE A 62 1.72 -3.23 13.90
N GLY A 63 0.65 -4.03 13.93
CA GLY A 63 0.14 -4.69 12.74
C GLY A 63 -0.19 -3.68 11.64
N PHE A 64 0.19 -3.98 10.40
CA PHE A 64 -0.08 -3.10 9.26
C PHE A 64 -1.59 -2.83 9.11
N TYR A 65 -2.41 -3.88 9.14
CA TYR A 65 -3.86 -3.75 9.05
C TYR A 65 -4.44 -3.15 10.34
N GLU A 66 -3.96 -3.56 11.51
CA GLU A 66 -4.38 -2.99 12.79
C GLU A 66 -4.24 -1.46 12.82
N PHE A 67 -3.15 -0.94 12.26
CA PHE A 67 -2.94 0.50 12.19
C PHE A 67 -3.74 1.20 11.10
N CYS A 68 -3.89 0.57 9.92
CA CYS A 68 -4.48 1.24 8.76
C CYS A 68 -6.00 1.19 8.71
N LEU A 69 -6.64 0.18 9.30
CA LEU A 69 -8.09 0.00 9.18
C LEU A 69 -8.85 1.00 10.07
N ASP A 70 -9.77 1.73 9.43
CA ASP A 70 -10.82 2.46 10.13
C ASP A 70 -12.05 1.52 10.25
N PRO A 71 -12.55 1.27 11.46
CA PRO A 71 -13.64 0.31 11.66
C PRO A 71 -15.00 0.77 11.10
N ASN A 72 -15.14 2.07 10.84
CA ASN A 72 -16.40 2.70 10.43
C ASN A 72 -16.40 3.12 8.96
N ASP A 73 -15.22 3.25 8.34
CA ASP A 73 -15.09 3.79 6.99
C ASP A 73 -14.03 3.05 6.15
N PHE A 74 -14.50 2.31 5.15
CA PHE A 74 -13.62 1.61 4.20
C PHE A 74 -12.75 2.57 3.38
N ALA A 75 -13.30 3.71 2.94
CA ALA A 75 -12.55 4.65 2.12
C ALA A 75 -11.38 5.24 2.91
N ARG A 76 -11.61 5.59 4.19
CA ARG A 76 -10.52 6.01 5.09
C ARG A 76 -9.47 4.93 5.30
N SER A 77 -9.87 3.65 5.35
CA SER A 77 -8.90 2.55 5.43
C SER A 77 -7.99 2.50 4.20
N VAL A 78 -8.54 2.71 3.01
CA VAL A 78 -7.78 2.81 1.76
C VAL A 78 -6.87 4.04 1.76
N GLU A 79 -7.35 5.19 2.23
CA GLU A 79 -6.54 6.41 2.39
C GLU A 79 -5.38 6.21 3.37
N ASN A 80 -5.62 5.57 4.52
CA ASN A 80 -4.59 5.25 5.50
C ASN A 80 -3.50 4.35 4.88
N ILE A 81 -3.90 3.30 4.16
CA ILE A 81 -2.97 2.42 3.41
C ILE A 81 -2.16 3.24 2.40
N PHE A 82 -2.81 4.15 1.68
CA PHE A 82 -2.14 5.05 0.74
C PHE A 82 -1.09 5.92 1.45
N TYR A 83 -1.43 6.58 2.55
CA TYR A 83 -0.47 7.41 3.30
C TYR A 83 0.69 6.59 3.88
N VAL A 84 0.42 5.41 4.45
CA VAL A 84 1.47 4.52 4.97
C VAL A 84 2.42 4.07 3.86
N SER A 85 1.90 3.79 2.65
CA SER A 85 2.75 3.45 1.50
C SER A 85 3.73 4.56 1.14
N PHE A 86 3.31 5.83 1.24
CA PHE A 86 4.19 6.99 1.04
C PHE A 86 5.23 7.12 2.15
N LEU A 87 4.85 6.88 3.41
CA LEU A 87 5.79 6.88 4.53
C LEU A 87 6.86 5.78 4.39
N ILE A 88 6.50 4.62 3.84
CA ILE A 88 7.44 3.53 3.52
C ILE A 88 8.37 3.97 2.38
N LYS A 89 7.81 4.51 1.30
CA LYS A 89 8.58 5.03 0.16
C LYS A 89 9.59 6.11 0.57
N GLU A 90 9.23 6.97 1.52
CA GLU A 90 10.09 8.03 2.07
C GLU A 90 11.06 7.57 3.17
N THR A 91 11.14 6.26 3.42
CA THR A 91 11.97 5.65 4.48
C THR A 91 11.72 6.24 5.87
N ARG A 92 10.47 6.65 6.14
CA ARG A 92 10.02 7.10 7.48
C ARG A 92 9.49 5.93 8.31
N VAL A 93 8.93 4.94 7.63
CA VAL A 93 8.36 3.70 8.18
C VAL A 93 8.96 2.51 7.44
N LYS A 94 9.13 1.38 8.12
CA LYS A 94 9.50 0.09 7.50
C LYS A 94 8.44 -0.96 7.79
N ILE A 95 8.32 -1.92 6.87
CA ILE A 95 7.59 -3.16 7.11
C ILE A 95 8.55 -4.17 7.72
N VAL A 96 8.12 -4.84 8.78
CA VAL A 96 8.79 -5.98 9.42
C VAL A 96 7.80 -7.14 9.34
N PHE A 97 8.26 -8.35 9.05
CA PHE A 97 7.38 -9.53 9.06
C PHE A 97 7.56 -10.28 10.38
N GLU A 98 6.45 -10.55 11.04
CA GLU A 98 6.37 -11.38 12.25
C GLU A 98 5.39 -12.52 11.95
N GLU A 99 5.87 -13.76 11.93
CA GLU A 99 5.05 -14.95 11.59
C GLU A 99 4.22 -14.79 10.31
N ASP A 100 4.84 -14.25 9.25
CA ASP A 100 4.23 -13.91 7.96
C ASP A 100 3.22 -12.74 7.96
N PHE A 101 2.96 -12.14 9.13
CA PHE A 101 2.12 -10.95 9.23
C PHE A 101 2.95 -9.66 9.08
N PRO A 102 2.52 -8.72 8.21
CA PRO A 102 3.21 -7.46 8.06
C PRO A 102 2.94 -6.56 9.28
N GLN A 103 4.01 -6.17 9.94
CA GLN A 103 4.08 -5.18 11.00
C GLN A 103 4.73 -3.90 10.44
N ILE A 104 4.42 -2.74 11.03
CA ILE A 104 5.04 -1.46 10.70
C ILE A 104 5.76 -0.87 11.90
N ALA A 105 6.95 -0.33 11.65
CA ALA A 105 7.77 0.34 12.65
C ALA A 105 8.31 1.67 12.11
N CYS A 106 8.48 2.65 13.00
CA CYS A 106 9.14 3.90 12.66
C CYS A 106 10.65 3.67 12.43
N ILE A 107 11.22 4.31 11.40
CA ILE A 107 12.67 4.36 11.21
C ILE A 107 13.22 5.56 12.01
N SER A 108 14.28 5.34 12.78
CA SER A 108 14.93 6.43 13.53
C SER A 108 15.62 7.42 12.60
N GLY A 109 15.85 8.66 13.04
CA GLY A 109 16.52 9.67 12.21
C GLY A 109 17.93 9.25 11.78
N THR A 110 18.69 8.64 12.70
CA THR A 110 20.04 8.12 12.45
C THR A 110 20.05 6.93 11.50
N GLU A 111 19.10 6.00 11.64
CA GLU A 111 18.93 4.88 10.71
C GLU A 111 18.53 5.38 9.32
N ARG A 112 17.60 6.34 9.24
CA ARG A 112 17.16 6.93 7.98
C ARG A 112 18.30 7.63 7.25
N GLU A 113 19.12 8.41 7.94
CA GLU A 113 20.29 9.07 7.36
C GLU A 113 21.28 8.05 6.77
N ARG A 114 21.53 6.95 7.49
CA ARG A 114 22.38 5.85 6.98
C ARG A 114 21.81 5.23 5.71
N LEU A 115 20.51 4.92 5.68
CA LEU A 115 19.83 4.34 4.52
C LEU A 115 19.83 5.25 3.29
N LEU A 116 19.84 6.57 3.50
CA LEU A 116 19.88 7.55 2.42
C LEU A 116 21.30 7.82 1.89
N THR A 117 22.33 7.64 2.73
CA THR A 117 23.71 8.00 2.39
C THR A 117 24.53 6.81 1.88
N ASP A 118 24.27 5.60 2.39
CA ASP A 118 24.99 4.39 1.98
C ASP A 118 24.17 3.55 1.00
N ASN A 119 24.58 3.59 -0.28
CA ASN A 119 23.93 2.84 -1.36
C ASN A 119 23.99 1.32 -1.19
N ARG A 120 24.87 0.78 -0.33
CA ARG A 120 24.96 -0.67 -0.08
C ARG A 120 23.84 -1.19 0.81
N ILE A 121 23.32 -0.32 1.68
CA ILE A 121 22.24 -0.65 2.63
C ILE A 121 20.92 0.01 2.27
N ARG A 122 20.91 0.88 1.24
CA ARG A 122 19.69 1.45 0.68
C ARG A 122 18.74 0.30 0.33
N PRO A 123 17.49 0.31 0.83
CA PRO A 123 16.52 -0.72 0.49
C PRO A 123 16.35 -0.73 -1.03
N GLN A 124 16.51 -1.90 -1.65
CA GLN A 124 16.06 -2.04 -3.03
C GLN A 124 14.56 -1.76 -3.09
N THR A 125 14.10 -1.17 -4.18
CA THR A 125 12.68 -0.88 -4.37
C THR A 125 11.93 -2.19 -4.54
N ASN A 126 11.48 -2.77 -3.43
CA ASN A 126 10.62 -3.94 -3.42
C ASN A 126 9.18 -3.46 -3.64
N GLN A 127 8.53 -3.96 -4.69
CA GLN A 127 7.12 -3.68 -4.94
C GLN A 127 6.26 -4.62 -4.09
N GLY A 128 5.47 -4.06 -3.19
CA GLY A 128 4.44 -4.77 -2.44
C GLY A 128 3.07 -4.37 -2.95
N VAL A 129 2.25 -5.35 -3.36
CA VAL A 129 0.85 -5.12 -3.72
C VAL A 129 0.00 -5.59 -2.56
N VAL A 130 -0.70 -4.65 -1.92
CA VAL A 130 -1.70 -4.94 -0.89
C VAL A 130 -3.07 -4.95 -1.55
N SER A 131 -3.85 -5.99 -1.31
CA SER A 131 -5.23 -6.10 -1.79
C SER A 131 -6.18 -6.24 -0.62
N ILE A 132 -7.22 -5.43 -0.60
CA ILE A 132 -8.29 -5.53 0.41
C ILE A 132 -9.62 -5.23 -0.26
N SER A 133 -10.54 -6.18 -0.19
CA SER A 133 -11.93 -5.99 -0.61
C SER A 133 -12.76 -5.41 0.52
N TYR A 134 -13.89 -4.81 0.19
CA TYR A 134 -14.85 -4.33 1.20
C TYR A 134 -15.34 -5.45 2.14
N GLN A 135 -15.48 -6.68 1.62
CA GLN A 135 -15.85 -7.85 2.43
C GLN A 135 -14.72 -8.24 3.40
N GLN A 136 -13.46 -8.21 2.93
CA GLN A 136 -12.31 -8.48 3.79
C GLN A 136 -12.17 -7.41 4.87
N TRP A 137 -12.36 -6.13 4.53
CA TRP A 137 -12.37 -5.04 5.50
C TRP A 137 -13.43 -5.25 6.59
N LYS A 138 -14.67 -5.59 6.21
CA LYS A 138 -15.72 -5.92 7.18
C LYS A 138 -15.32 -7.07 8.09
N ALA A 139 -14.83 -8.16 7.52
CA ALA A 139 -14.41 -9.32 8.32
C ALA A 139 -13.28 -8.97 9.28
N LEU A 140 -12.27 -8.20 8.84
CA LEU A 140 -11.16 -7.77 9.68
C LEU A 140 -11.61 -6.86 10.83
N ASN A 141 -12.61 -6.00 10.61
CA ASN A 141 -13.18 -5.17 11.67
C ASN A 141 -13.97 -5.97 12.72
N GLU A 142 -14.39 -7.20 12.44
CA GLU A 142 -15.04 -8.05 13.44
C GLU A 142 -14.03 -8.67 14.43
N PHE A 143 -12.72 -8.59 14.14
CA PHE A 143 -11.64 -9.16 14.96
C PHE A 143 -10.83 -8.12 15.75
N VAL A 144 -11.11 -6.82 15.59
CA VAL A 144 -10.41 -5.69 16.25
C VAL A 144 -11.39 -4.95 17.15
#